data_AF-A0A395XJ48-F1
#
_entry.id   AF-A0A395XJ48-F1
#
_cell.length_a   1.000
_cell.length_b   1.000
_cell.length_c   1.000
_cell.angle_alpha   90.00
_cell.angle_beta   90.00
_cell.angle_gamma   90.00
#
_symmetry.space_group_name_H-M   'P 1'
#
loop_
_entity.id
_entity.type
_entity.pdbx_description
1 polymer ?
#
loop_
_entity_poly.entity_id
_entity_poly.type
_entity_poly.pdbx_seq_one_letter_code
_entity_poly.pdbx_strand_id
1 'polypeptide(L)'
;MADEYRPLATLFHMDASTAAPAHLEELAHARLTADSTFRTGITTKLGELFIGMPRELTRQLNDVLARERSIAVLWNGIPRIMKHSYIVHAISEEILSTNDIEGVRSTRKEVQDAVETAQHEAAQTTHAPASRSSPASTSV
;
A
#
# COMPACT_ATOMS: atom_id res chain seq x y z
N MET A 1 17.26 24.68 -4.64
CA MET A 1 15.95 24.08 -4.97
C MET A 1 16.25 22.71 -5.55
N ALA A 2 15.84 21.63 -4.87
CA ALA A 2 16.04 20.29 -5.43
C ALA A 2 15.06 20.16 -6.59
N ASP A 3 15.59 19.98 -7.79
CA ASP A 3 14.77 19.80 -8.99
C ASP A 3 13.88 18.56 -8.79
N GLU A 4 12.57 18.74 -9.02
CA GLU A 4 11.56 17.71 -8.81
C GLU A 4 11.88 16.48 -9.68
N TYR A 5 11.81 15.28 -9.11
CA TYR A 5 12.11 14.08 -9.89
C TYR A 5 11.03 13.85 -10.95
N ARG A 6 11.37 14.07 -12.23
CA ARG A 6 10.45 13.87 -13.35
C ARG A 6 10.63 12.51 -14.03
N PRO A 7 9.54 11.83 -14.41
CA PRO A 7 9.61 10.63 -15.24
C PRO A 7 10.33 10.89 -16.57
N LEU A 8 11.04 9.88 -17.07
CA LEU A 8 11.74 9.97 -18.37
C LEU A 8 10.78 10.35 -19.50
N ALA A 9 9.57 9.77 -19.54
CA ALA A 9 8.56 10.11 -20.54
C ALA A 9 8.18 11.61 -20.54
N THR A 10 8.03 12.21 -19.35
CA THR A 10 7.76 13.65 -19.23
C THR A 10 8.92 14.49 -19.77
N LEU A 11 10.15 14.12 -19.40
CA LEU A 11 11.35 14.83 -19.85
C LEU A 11 11.55 14.73 -21.37
N PHE A 12 11.26 13.56 -21.95
CA PHE A 12 11.30 13.36 -23.40
C PHE A 12 10.35 14.31 -24.15
N HIS A 13 9.11 14.47 -23.66
CA HIS A 13 8.14 15.37 -24.29
C HIS A 13 8.42 16.86 -24.03
N MET A 14 9.18 17.19 -22.97
CA MET A 14 9.61 18.55 -22.68
C MET A 14 10.81 19.00 -23.52
N ASP A 15 11.63 18.06 -24.00
CA ASP A 15 12.79 18.37 -24.83
C ASP A 15 12.37 18.62 -26.29
N ALA A 16 12.39 19.89 -26.69
CA ALA A 16 12.07 20.32 -28.05
C ALA A 16 13.23 20.11 -29.05
N SER A 17 14.38 19.60 -28.59
CA SER A 17 15.55 19.33 -29.42
C SER A 17 15.38 18.07 -30.27
N THR A 18 16.04 18.05 -31.43
CA THR A 18 16.19 16.84 -32.24
C THR A 18 17.06 15.77 -31.56
N ALA A 19 17.83 16.17 -30.54
CA ALA A 19 18.67 15.28 -29.72
C ALA A 19 17.94 14.67 -28.51
N ALA A 20 16.64 14.94 -28.33
CA ALA A 20 15.85 14.43 -27.21
C ALA A 20 16.00 12.92 -26.94
N PRO A 21 16.06 12.03 -27.96
CA PRO A 21 16.28 10.60 -27.72
C PRO A 21 17.63 10.31 -27.05
N ALA A 22 18.70 10.99 -27.48
CA ALA A 22 20.05 10.77 -26.95
C ALA A 22 20.17 11.30 -25.52
N HIS A 23 19.62 12.48 -25.23
CA HIS A 23 19.57 13.02 -23.86
C HIS A 23 18.78 12.10 -22.92
N LEU A 24 17.69 11.52 -23.40
CA LEU A 24 16.88 10.59 -22.63
C LEU A 24 17.65 9.32 -22.27
N GLU A 25 18.38 8.76 -23.24
CA GLU A 25 19.20 7.56 -23.05
C GLU A 25 20.35 7.82 -22.07
N GLU A 26 21.03 8.96 -22.21
CA GLU A 26 22.08 9.40 -21.28
C GLU A 26 21.54 9.53 -19.85
N LEU A 27 20.38 10.19 -19.67
CA LEU A 27 19.77 10.35 -18.35
C LEU A 27 19.27 9.02 -17.77
N ALA A 28 18.70 8.14 -18.60
CA ALA A 28 18.29 6.81 -18.19
C ALA A 28 19.49 6.01 -17.69
N HIS A 29 20.60 6.04 -18.44
CA HIS A 29 21.85 5.40 -18.05
C HIS A 29 22.41 5.99 -16.75
N ALA A 30 22.44 7.32 -16.62
CA ALA A 30 22.90 7.99 -15.41
C ALA A 30 22.05 7.64 -14.17
N ARG A 31 20.72 7.52 -14.32
CA ARG A 31 19.83 7.09 -13.23
C ARG A 31 20.05 5.62 -12.87
N LEU A 32 20.30 4.77 -13.85
CA LEU A 32 20.57 3.33 -13.65
C LEU A 32 21.89 3.08 -12.94
N THR A 33 22.91 3.90 -13.18
CA THR A 33 24.27 3.73 -12.64
C THR A 33 24.59 4.66 -11.47
N ALA A 34 23.65 5.50 -11.05
CA ALA A 34 23.81 6.37 -9.88
C ALA A 34 24.12 5.56 -8.61
N ASP A 35 24.98 6.11 -7.73
CA ASP A 35 25.32 5.49 -6.44
C ASP A 35 24.09 5.21 -5.56
N SER A 36 23.02 5.99 -5.75
CA SER A 36 21.75 5.83 -5.05
C SER A 36 20.84 4.76 -5.68
N THR A 37 21.28 4.03 -6.68
CA THR A 37 20.47 3.05 -7.41
C THR A 37 20.90 1.62 -7.08
N PHE A 38 19.92 0.79 -6.74
CA PHE A 38 20.08 -0.62 -6.47
C PHE A 38 19.47 -1.46 -7.58
N ARG A 39 20.28 -2.28 -8.23
CA ARG A 39 19.85 -3.26 -9.24
C ARG A 39 19.32 -4.50 -8.55
N THR A 40 18.14 -4.96 -8.94
CA THR A 40 17.45 -6.04 -8.21
C THR A 40 17.87 -7.45 -8.62
N GLY A 41 18.58 -7.59 -9.75
CA GLY A 41 18.85 -8.88 -10.41
C GLY A 41 17.65 -9.47 -11.16
N ILE A 42 16.46 -8.87 -11.05
CA ILE A 42 15.23 -9.36 -11.65
C ILE A 42 15.11 -8.82 -13.08
N THR A 43 15.25 -9.71 -14.07
CA THR A 43 15.17 -9.36 -15.49
C THR A 43 13.79 -9.63 -16.06
N THR A 44 13.25 -8.65 -16.77
CA THR A 44 12.00 -8.75 -17.53
C THR A 44 12.29 -8.63 -19.03
N LYS A 45 11.27 -8.79 -19.88
CA LYS A 45 11.38 -8.50 -21.32
C LYS A 45 11.79 -7.05 -21.63
N LEU A 46 11.60 -6.14 -20.67
CA LEU A 46 11.88 -4.71 -20.78
C LEU A 46 13.23 -4.31 -20.16
N GLY A 47 13.99 -5.28 -19.63
CA GLY A 47 15.25 -5.03 -18.93
C GLY A 47 15.19 -5.39 -17.44
N GLU A 48 16.27 -5.09 -16.73
CA GLU A 48 16.39 -5.36 -15.30
C GLU A 48 15.68 -4.30 -14.46
N LEU A 49 14.93 -4.75 -13.45
CA LEU A 49 14.32 -3.86 -12.47
C LEU A 49 15.40 -3.27 -11.55
N PHE A 50 15.22 -1.99 -11.21
CA PHE A 50 16.09 -1.26 -10.30
C PHE A 50 15.27 -0.36 -9.38
N ILE A 51 15.87 0.02 -8.26
CA ILE A 51 15.27 0.91 -7.26
C ILE A 51 16.21 2.08 -7.08
N GLY A 52 15.74 3.29 -7.37
CA GLY A 52 16.45 4.53 -7.05
C GLY A 52 16.07 5.04 -5.67
N MET A 53 17.05 5.36 -4.84
CA MET A 53 16.91 5.96 -3.50
C MET A 53 17.53 7.36 -3.44
N PRO A 54 17.06 8.32 -4.25
CA PRO A 54 17.58 9.68 -4.23
C PRO A 54 17.36 10.32 -2.85
N ARG A 55 18.20 11.31 -2.51
CA ARG A 55 18.17 12.01 -1.23
C ARG A 55 16.76 12.45 -0.79
N GLU A 56 15.97 12.97 -1.72
CA GLU A 56 14.62 13.44 -1.42
C GLU A 56 13.66 12.31 -1.04
N LEU A 57 13.75 11.16 -1.72
CA LEU A 57 12.98 9.97 -1.35
C LEU A 57 13.38 9.46 0.03
N THR A 58 14.67 9.43 0.34
CA THR A 58 15.16 9.06 1.68
C THR A 58 14.67 10.03 2.76
N ARG A 59 14.63 11.34 2.45
CA ARG A 59 14.10 12.36 3.36
C ARG A 59 12.61 12.15 3.64
N GLN A 60 11.81 11.95 2.59
CA GLN A 60 10.38 11.68 2.71
C GLN A 60 10.10 10.37 3.46
N LEU A 61 10.88 9.31 3.20
CA LEU A 61 10.76 8.05 3.92
C LEU A 61 11.02 8.24 5.43
N ASN A 62 12.08 8.97 5.79
CA ASN A 62 12.36 9.28 7.20
C ASN A 62 11.25 10.10 7.85
N ASP A 63 10.68 11.05 7.11
CA ASP A 63 9.55 11.88 7.55
C ASP A 63 8.29 11.03 7.82
N VAL A 64 8.04 10.00 7.00
CA VAL A 64 6.96 9.03 7.19
C VAL A 64 7.22 8.16 8.41
N LEU A 65 8.42 7.57 8.52
CA LEU A 65 8.81 6.72 9.66
C LEU A 65 8.78 7.46 11.00
N ALA A 66 9.16 8.75 11.01
CA ALA A 66 9.06 9.58 12.19
C ALA A 66 7.61 9.82 12.61
N ARG A 67 6.71 10.06 11.64
CA ARG A 67 5.27 10.23 11.89
C ARG A 67 4.62 8.92 12.34
N GLU A 68 5.02 7.79 11.78
CA GLU A 68 4.53 6.47 12.16
C GLU A 68 4.77 6.20 13.65
N ARG A 69 5.95 6.55 14.17
CA ARG A 69 6.24 6.46 15.62
C ARG A 69 5.28 7.30 16.45
N SER A 70 5.00 8.54 16.04
CA SER A 70 4.03 9.40 16.73
C SER A 70 2.62 8.81 16.69
N ILE A 71 2.21 8.25 15.55
CA ILE A 71 0.92 7.58 15.38
C ILE A 71 0.82 6.37 16.31
N ALA A 72 1.88 5.55 16.43
CA ALA A 72 1.89 4.39 17.31
C ALA A 72 1.71 4.78 18.79
N VAL A 73 2.32 5.89 19.24
CA VAL A 73 2.12 6.41 20.60
C VAL A 73 0.67 6.84 20.82
N LEU A 74 0.10 7.61 19.88
CA LEU A 74 -1.31 8.03 19.96
C LEU A 74 -2.25 6.83 19.94
N TRP A 75 -2.00 5.85 19.07
CA TRP A 75 -2.75 4.61 18.97
C TRP A 75 -2.79 3.89 20.31
N ASN A 76 -1.66 3.78 21.00
CA ASN A 76 -1.60 3.12 22.30
C ASN A 76 -2.44 3.82 23.38
N GLY A 77 -2.64 5.13 23.27
CA GLY A 77 -3.51 5.91 24.15
C GLY A 77 -5.02 5.75 23.91
N ILE A 78 -5.44 5.17 22.77
CA ILE A 78 -6.86 5.04 22.42
C ILE A 78 -7.51 3.85 23.16
N PRO A 79 -8.71 4.02 23.76
CA PRO A 79 -9.49 2.92 24.33
C PRO A 79 -9.82 1.82 23.32
N ARG A 80 -9.89 0.56 23.78
CA ARG A 80 -10.10 -0.61 22.89
C ARG A 80 -11.32 -0.48 21.98
N ILE A 81 -12.45 0.00 22.51
CA ILE A 81 -13.69 0.15 21.72
C ILE A 81 -13.53 1.18 20.59
N MET A 82 -12.79 2.26 20.84
CA MET A 82 -12.51 3.31 19.85
C MET A 82 -11.54 2.83 18.77
N LYS A 83 -10.56 1.99 19.13
CA LYS A 83 -9.67 1.34 18.15
C LYS A 83 -10.43 0.51 17.14
N HIS A 84 -11.42 -0.26 17.62
CA HIS A 84 -12.25 -1.08 16.75
C HIS A 84 -13.07 -0.21 15.77
N SER A 85 -13.75 0.82 16.28
CA SER A 85 -14.48 1.78 15.44
C SER A 85 -13.58 2.46 14.41
N TYR A 86 -12.36 2.85 14.80
CA TYR A 86 -11.38 3.43 13.88
C TYR A 86 -10.98 2.45 12.75
N ILE A 87 -10.70 1.18 13.08
CA ILE A 87 -10.33 0.17 12.08
C ILE A 87 -11.46 -0.04 11.08
N VAL A 88 -12.69 -0.18 11.56
CA VAL A 88 -13.87 -0.32 10.69
C VAL A 88 -13.97 0.87 9.74
N HIS A 89 -13.88 2.09 10.28
CA HIS A 89 -13.93 3.29 9.45
C HIS A 89 -12.79 3.36 8.42
N ALA A 90 -11.56 3.03 8.82
CA ALA A 90 -10.40 3.03 7.93
C ALA A 90 -10.54 2.00 6.79
N ILE A 91 -11.08 0.81 7.07
CA ILE A 91 -11.37 -0.20 6.04
C ILE A 91 -12.43 0.33 5.06
N SER A 92 -13.50 0.96 5.57
CA SER A 92 -14.54 1.53 4.71
C SER A 92 -14.00 2.64 3.80
N GLU A 93 -13.14 3.53 4.31
CA GLU A 93 -12.50 4.56 3.47
C GLU A 93 -11.58 3.94 2.42
N GLU A 94 -10.82 2.90 2.77
CA GLU A 94 -9.92 2.22 1.84
C GLU A 94 -10.68 1.53 0.70
N ILE A 95 -11.80 0.85 1.01
CA ILE A 95 -12.66 0.23 0.00
C ILE A 95 -13.27 1.31 -0.90
N LEU A 96 -13.77 2.42 -0.34
CA LEU A 96 -14.30 3.52 -1.15
C LEU A 96 -13.23 4.12 -2.07
N SER A 97 -12.02 4.32 -1.55
CA SER A 97 -10.89 4.84 -2.35
C SER A 97 -10.49 3.88 -3.46
N THR A 98 -10.44 2.58 -3.17
CA THR A 98 -10.09 1.55 -4.16
C THR A 98 -11.18 1.44 -5.24
N ASN A 99 -12.45 1.46 -4.84
CA ASN A 99 -13.58 1.44 -5.77
C ASN A 99 -13.56 2.65 -6.72
N ASP A 100 -13.23 3.83 -6.22
CA ASP A 100 -13.08 5.03 -7.06
C ASP A 100 -11.95 4.87 -8.09
N ILE A 101 -10.81 4.32 -7.67
CA ILE A 101 -9.66 4.00 -8.55
C ILE A 101 -10.06 2.98 -9.62
N GLU A 102 -10.87 1.98 -9.26
CA GLU A 102 -11.32 0.90 -10.14
C GLU A 102 -12.56 1.27 -10.98
N GLY A 103 -13.15 2.45 -10.75
CA GLY A 103 -14.37 2.90 -11.44
C GLY A 103 -15.64 2.18 -10.99
N VAL A 104 -15.62 1.53 -9.82
CA VAL A 104 -16.77 0.87 -9.20
C VAL A 104 -17.57 1.90 -8.41
N ARG A 105 -18.87 2.01 -8.70
CA ARG A 105 -19.76 2.89 -7.94
C ARG A 105 -20.24 2.20 -6.67
N SER A 106 -19.83 2.72 -5.53
CA SER A 106 -20.39 2.34 -4.22
C SER A 106 -20.61 3.58 -3.39
N THR A 107 -21.69 3.58 -2.61
CA THR A 107 -21.93 4.62 -1.62
C THR A 107 -21.20 4.28 -0.32
N ARG A 108 -20.87 5.33 0.44
CA ARG A 108 -20.27 5.19 1.77
C ARG A 108 -21.09 4.31 2.71
N LYS A 109 -22.42 4.38 2.60
CA LYS A 109 -23.33 3.55 3.39
C LYS A 109 -23.25 2.09 3.00
N GLU A 110 -23.30 1.77 1.71
CA GLU A 110 -23.20 0.38 1.23
C GLU A 110 -21.89 -0.28 1.66
N VAL A 111 -20.77 0.45 1.59
CA VAL A 111 -19.47 -0.06 2.04
C VAL A 111 -19.45 -0.28 3.56
N GLN A 112 -19.93 0.69 4.34
CA GLN A 112 -19.99 0.56 5.80
C GLN A 112 -20.85 -0.63 6.23
N ASP A 113 -22.06 -0.76 5.66
CA ASP A 113 -22.99 -1.86 5.96
C ASP A 113 -22.38 -3.23 5.59
N ALA A 114 -21.64 -3.30 4.47
CA ALA A 114 -20.94 -4.50 4.04
C ALA A 114 -19.79 -4.90 5.00
N VAL A 115 -18.98 -3.93 5.44
CA VAL A 115 -17.88 -4.17 6.38
C VAL A 115 -18.41 -4.64 7.74
N GLU A 116 -19.46 -3.98 8.26
CA GLU A 116 -20.08 -4.37 9.53
C GLU A 116 -20.66 -5.79 9.47
N THR A 117 -21.37 -6.12 8.39
CA THR A 117 -21.94 -7.45 8.18
C THR A 117 -20.85 -8.53 8.13
N ALA A 118 -19.78 -8.30 7.37
CA ALA A 118 -18.66 -9.23 7.27
C ALA A 118 -17.97 -9.48 8.63
N GLN A 119 -17.84 -8.44 9.47
CA GLN A 119 -17.28 -8.60 10.82
C GLN A 119 -18.20 -9.38 11.75
N HIS A 120 -19.51 -9.16 11.67
CA HIS A 120 -20.49 -9.92 12.45
C HIS A 120 -20.48 -11.41 12.07
N GLU A 121 -20.36 -11.75 10.78
CA GLU A 121 -20.24 -13.14 10.31
C GLU A 121 -18.93 -13.80 10.76
N ALA A 122 -17.82 -13.06 10.72
CA ALA A 122 -16.52 -13.54 11.21
C ALA A 122 -16.54 -13.82 12.74
N ALA A 123 -17.24 -13.00 13.52
CA ALA A 123 -17.40 -13.21 14.95
C ALA A 123 -18.25 -14.47 15.27
N GLN A 124 -19.26 -14.76 14.46
CA GLN A 124 -20.14 -15.92 14.65
C GLN A 124 -19.47 -17.25 14.26
N THR A 125 -18.67 -17.26 13.20
CA THR A 125 -17.93 -18.46 12.75
C THR A 125 -16.81 -18.87 13.72
N THR A 126 -16.23 -17.93 14.45
CA THR A 126 -15.21 -18.21 15.49
C THR A 126 -15.80 -18.82 16.77
N HIS A 127 -17.12 -18.68 16.99
CA HIS A 127 -17.81 -19.17 18.18
C HIS A 127 -18.61 -20.47 18.00
N ALA A 128 -18.52 -21.13 16.84
CA ALA A 128 -19.11 -22.45 16.66
C ALA A 128 -18.44 -23.46 17.62
N PRO A 129 -19.17 -24.08 18.58
CA PRO A 129 -18.57 -25.05 19.48
C PRO A 129 -18.14 -26.25 18.63
N ALA A 130 -16.88 -26.67 18.76
CA ALA A 130 -16.45 -27.97 18.29
C ALA A 130 -17.38 -29.01 18.94
N SER A 131 -18.28 -29.58 18.17
CA SER A 131 -19.15 -30.67 18.61
C SER A 131 -18.26 -31.84 18.99
N ARG A 132 -17.96 -31.96 20.28
CA ARG A 132 -17.38 -33.17 20.85
C ARG A 132 -18.43 -34.25 20.67
N SER A 133 -18.26 -35.09 19.66
CA SER A 133 -18.89 -36.40 19.62
C SER A 133 -18.43 -37.17 20.84
N SER A 134 -19.30 -37.31 21.84
CA SER A 134 -19.09 -38.25 22.94
C SER A 134 -18.93 -39.65 22.35
N PRO A 135 -17.87 -40.41 22.71
CA PRO A 135 -17.84 -41.82 22.39
C PRO A 135 -18.92 -42.50 23.24
N ALA A 136 -19.81 -43.24 22.56
CA ALA A 136 -20.80 -44.08 23.22
C ALA A 136 -20.08 -45.05 24.17
N SER A 137 -20.35 -44.93 25.47
CA SER A 137 -19.95 -45.94 26.46
C SER A 137 -21.09 -46.95 26.64
N THR A 138 -20.79 -48.17 26.20
CA THR A 138 -21.01 -49.45 26.88
C THR A 138 -22.42 -50.03 27.02
N SER A 139 -22.59 -51.26 26.51
CA SER A 139 -23.14 -52.49 27.14
C SER A 139 -23.41 -53.49 26.00
N VAL A 140 -23.00 -54.76 25.94
CA VAL A 140 -22.66 -55.83 26.91
C VAL A 140 -21.58 -56.70 26.26
#